data_AF-A0A7S0PI57-F1
#
_entry.id   AF-A0A7S0PI57-F1
#
_cell.length_a   1.000
_cell.length_b   1.000
_cell.length_c   1.000
_cell.angle_alpha   90.00
_cell.angle_beta   90.00
_cell.angle_gamma   90.00
#
_symmetry.space_group_name_H-M   'P 1'
#
loop_
_entity.id
_entity.type
_entity.pdbx_description
1 polymer ?
#
loop_
_entity_poly.entity_id
_entity_poly.type
_entity_poly.pdbx_seq_one_letter_code
_entity_poly.pdbx_strand_id
1 'polypeptide(L)'
;VQSNHCRATAVAARYLGLDSHLILRAPQSIAEDGDPGLVGNLLVERAVGANIHLVTKREYAAHGSVALAESLRRRLEREGKRPYVVPVGGSNAIGTWGYVDAMAELAAQTKSDRTHREKHGRGPFTDIVLACGSGGTAAGVALGAALCPELRKPNVWAYGVCDSPEYFYEYVGD
;
A
#
# COMPACT_ATOMS: atom_id res chain seq x y z
N VAL A 1 -14.32 -2.65 1.04
CA VAL A 1 -14.93 -1.62 1.89
C VAL A 1 -13.99 -1.13 3.00
N GLN A 2 -13.11 -1.97 3.57
CA GLN A 2 -12.20 -1.54 4.67
C GLN A 2 -10.74 -1.32 4.23
N SER A 3 -10.51 -0.64 3.10
CA SER A 3 -9.14 -0.46 2.58
C SER A 3 -8.38 0.66 3.31
N ASN A 4 -7.32 0.31 4.05
CA ASN A 4 -6.46 1.32 4.69
C ASN A 4 -5.78 2.23 3.66
N HIS A 5 -5.38 1.67 2.52
CA HIS A 5 -4.76 2.42 1.43
C HIS A 5 -5.74 3.44 0.85
N CYS A 6 -6.97 3.04 0.52
CA CYS A 6 -7.96 3.95 -0.05
C CYS A 6 -8.31 5.09 0.90
N ARG A 7 -8.46 4.80 2.20
CA ARG A 7 -8.61 5.83 3.24
C ARG A 7 -7.45 6.83 3.23
N ALA A 8 -6.21 6.35 3.29
CA ALA A 8 -5.03 7.22 3.34
C ALA A 8 -4.93 8.09 2.07
N THR A 9 -5.13 7.50 0.90
CA THR A 9 -5.12 8.21 -0.39
C THR A 9 -6.24 9.25 -0.47
N ALA A 10 -7.46 8.93 -0.01
CA ALA A 10 -8.57 9.88 -0.02
C ALA A 10 -8.32 11.09 0.90
N VAL A 11 -7.78 10.84 2.09
CA VAL A 11 -7.40 11.91 3.03
C VAL A 11 -6.31 12.79 2.41
N ALA A 12 -5.26 12.19 1.84
CA ALA A 12 -4.17 12.94 1.20
C ALA A 12 -4.65 13.76 -0.01
N ALA A 13 -5.51 13.18 -0.87
CA ALA A 13 -6.12 13.89 -1.98
C ALA A 13 -6.92 15.10 -1.51
N ARG A 14 -7.73 14.93 -0.44
CA ARG A 14 -8.51 16.02 0.13
C ARG A 14 -7.63 17.14 0.69
N TYR A 15 -6.52 16.82 1.38
CA TYR A 15 -5.56 17.83 1.85
C TYR A 15 -4.96 18.66 0.70
N LEU A 16 -4.78 18.04 -0.48
CA LEU A 16 -4.25 18.68 -1.67
C LEU A 16 -5.32 19.39 -2.52
N GLY A 17 -6.58 19.40 -2.07
CA GLY A 17 -7.70 19.97 -2.84
C GLY A 17 -8.06 19.17 -4.09
N LEU A 18 -7.71 17.89 -4.15
CA LEU A 18 -8.00 16.99 -5.25
C LEU A 18 -9.23 16.12 -4.96
N ASP A 19 -10.01 15.85 -6.01
CA ASP A 19 -11.03 14.80 -5.98
C ASP A 19 -10.39 13.42 -5.80
N SER A 20 -11.08 12.52 -5.08
CA SER A 20 -10.68 11.12 -4.98
C SER A 20 -11.81 10.18 -5.42
N HIS A 21 -11.42 9.12 -6.13
CA HIS A 21 -12.32 8.06 -6.60
C HIS A 21 -11.75 6.71 -6.16
N LEU A 22 -12.49 5.97 -5.35
CA LEU A 22 -12.03 4.74 -4.68
C LEU A 22 -12.79 3.53 -5.21
N ILE A 23 -12.06 2.51 -5.69
CA ILE A 23 -12.65 1.21 -6.03
C ILE A 23 -12.60 0.32 -4.80
N LEU A 24 -13.76 -0.02 -4.23
CA LEU A 24 -13.85 -0.81 -3.01
C LEU A 24 -14.58 -2.12 -3.23
N ARG A 25 -13.90 -3.24 -2.92
CA ARG A 25 -14.52 -4.57 -2.94
C ARG A 25 -15.60 -4.71 -1.86
N ALA A 26 -16.79 -5.16 -2.20
CA ALA A 26 -17.88 -5.44 -1.27
C ALA A 26 -18.50 -6.83 -1.52
N PRO A 27 -19.18 -7.42 -0.51
CA PRO A 27 -20.06 -8.57 -0.74
C PRO A 27 -21.12 -8.25 -1.81
N GLN A 28 -21.56 -9.26 -2.56
CA GLN A 28 -22.49 -9.08 -3.68
C GLN A 28 -23.78 -8.34 -3.27
N SER A 29 -24.40 -8.74 -2.16
CA SER A 29 -25.60 -8.10 -1.61
C SER A 29 -25.44 -6.60 -1.29
N ILE A 30 -24.21 -6.16 -1.05
CA ILE A 30 -23.89 -4.75 -0.78
C ILE A 30 -23.47 -4.03 -2.06
N ALA A 31 -22.74 -4.68 -2.95
CA ALA A 31 -22.29 -4.06 -4.19
C ALA A 31 -23.44 -3.81 -5.19
N GLU A 32 -24.45 -4.68 -5.21
CA GLU A 32 -25.56 -4.61 -6.17
C GLU A 32 -26.67 -3.64 -5.72
N ASP A 33 -27.12 -3.72 -4.45
CA ASP A 33 -28.30 -2.97 -3.98
C ASP A 33 -28.17 -2.39 -2.55
N GLY A 34 -27.00 -2.49 -1.90
CA GLY A 34 -26.84 -2.14 -0.48
C GLY A 34 -25.94 -0.94 -0.21
N ASP A 35 -26.27 -0.15 0.82
CA ASP A 35 -25.32 0.79 1.41
C ASP A 35 -24.44 0.05 2.46
N PRO A 36 -23.10 -0.04 2.30
CA PRO A 36 -22.21 -0.57 3.33
C PRO A 36 -22.20 0.23 4.64
N GLY A 37 -22.91 1.36 4.70
CA GLY A 37 -23.09 2.18 5.88
C GLY A 37 -21.87 3.04 6.21
N LEU A 38 -21.83 3.53 7.44
CA LEU A 38 -20.79 4.44 7.94
C LEU A 38 -19.91 3.72 8.98
N VAL A 39 -19.01 2.86 8.50
CA VAL A 39 -18.18 2.00 9.36
C VAL A 39 -16.69 2.04 9.01
N GLY A 40 -15.84 2.08 10.04
CA GLY A 40 -14.39 1.96 9.90
C GLY A 40 -13.77 2.94 8.88
N ASN A 41 -12.96 2.42 7.97
CA ASN A 41 -12.30 3.22 6.92
C ASN A 41 -13.31 3.94 6.01
N LEU A 42 -14.43 3.31 5.70
CA LEU A 42 -15.45 3.88 4.82
C LEU A 42 -16.09 5.15 5.39
N LEU A 43 -16.27 5.22 6.72
CA LEU A 43 -16.73 6.44 7.38
C LEU A 43 -15.80 7.62 7.09
N VAL A 44 -14.48 7.40 7.22
CA VAL A 44 -13.48 8.44 6.98
C VAL A 44 -13.43 8.82 5.50
N GLU A 45 -13.44 7.82 4.60
CA GLU A 45 -13.46 8.04 3.14
C GLU A 45 -14.66 8.91 2.71
N ARG A 46 -15.85 8.64 3.25
CA ARG A 46 -17.05 9.46 3.01
C ARG A 46 -16.95 10.84 3.65
N ALA A 47 -16.41 10.95 4.86
CA ALA A 47 -16.24 12.23 5.56
C ALA A 47 -15.30 13.19 4.81
N VAL A 48 -14.26 12.67 4.17
CA VAL A 48 -13.39 13.45 3.27
C VAL A 48 -13.93 13.53 1.84
N GLY A 49 -15.21 13.20 1.64
CA GLY A 49 -15.97 13.27 0.38
C GLY A 49 -15.32 12.53 -0.78
N ALA A 50 -14.79 11.33 -0.54
CA ALA A 50 -14.33 10.44 -1.60
C ALA A 50 -15.52 9.88 -2.39
N ASN A 51 -15.34 9.74 -3.70
CA ASN A 51 -16.31 9.08 -4.57
C ASN A 51 -16.10 7.56 -4.52
N ILE A 52 -17.09 6.82 -4.06
CA ILE A 52 -16.98 5.37 -3.84
C ILE A 52 -17.56 4.60 -5.03
N HIS A 53 -16.77 3.72 -5.63
CA HIS A 53 -17.20 2.76 -6.65
C HIS A 53 -17.10 1.36 -6.06
N LEU A 54 -18.24 0.75 -5.78
CA LEU A 54 -18.29 -0.60 -5.23
C LEU A 54 -18.15 -1.61 -6.37
N VAL A 55 -17.33 -2.63 -6.14
CA VAL A 55 -17.19 -3.78 -7.05
C VAL A 55 -17.39 -5.07 -6.27
N THR A 56 -17.97 -6.07 -6.91
CA THR A 56 -18.13 -7.39 -6.27
C THR A 56 -16.77 -8.09 -6.18
N LYS A 57 -16.63 -9.04 -5.25
CA LYS A 57 -15.45 -9.92 -5.23
C LYS A 57 -15.28 -10.70 -6.53
N ARG A 58 -16.38 -11.13 -7.15
CA ARG A 58 -16.39 -11.87 -8.41
C ARG A 58 -15.88 -11.03 -9.57
N GLU A 59 -16.38 -9.80 -9.69
CA GLU A 59 -15.95 -8.85 -10.71
C GLU A 59 -14.45 -8.51 -10.55
N TYR A 60 -14.01 -8.26 -9.31
CA TYR A 60 -12.60 -8.03 -9.03
C TYR A 60 -11.73 -9.22 -9.40
N ALA A 61 -12.16 -10.45 -9.12
CA ALA A 61 -11.42 -11.66 -9.52
C ALA A 61 -11.40 -11.87 -11.04
N ALA A 62 -12.47 -11.52 -11.75
CA ALA A 62 -12.58 -11.69 -13.19
C ALA A 62 -11.74 -10.68 -13.99
N HIS A 63 -11.66 -9.43 -13.53
CA HIS A 63 -11.01 -8.35 -14.27
C HIS A 63 -9.64 -7.95 -13.69
N GLY A 64 -9.44 -8.14 -12.40
CA GLY A 64 -8.27 -7.63 -11.69
C GLY A 64 -8.30 -6.11 -11.47
N SER A 65 -7.43 -5.64 -10.58
CA SER A 65 -7.36 -4.22 -10.20
C SER A 65 -6.99 -3.30 -11.35
N VAL A 66 -6.05 -3.70 -12.20
CA VAL A 66 -5.52 -2.88 -13.30
C VAL A 66 -6.62 -2.56 -14.30
N ALA A 67 -7.36 -3.57 -14.77
CA ALA A 67 -8.43 -3.36 -15.75
C ALA A 67 -9.59 -2.54 -15.17
N LEU A 68 -9.95 -2.75 -13.90
CA LEU A 68 -10.98 -1.96 -13.22
C LEU A 68 -10.57 -0.49 -13.07
N ALA A 69 -9.33 -0.23 -12.63
CA ALA A 69 -8.80 1.12 -12.51
C ALA A 69 -8.75 1.83 -13.87
N GLU A 70 -8.32 1.13 -14.92
CA GLU A 70 -8.23 1.65 -16.28
C GLU A 70 -9.62 1.93 -16.88
N SER A 71 -10.62 1.09 -16.60
CA SER A 71 -12.01 1.33 -16.99
C SER A 71 -12.56 2.61 -16.36
N LEU A 72 -12.34 2.78 -15.05
CA LEU A 72 -12.75 3.98 -14.32
C LEU A 72 -11.99 5.22 -14.82
N ARG A 73 -10.68 5.12 -15.06
CA ARG A 73 -9.85 6.18 -15.63
C ARG A 73 -10.46 6.71 -16.93
N ARG A 74 -10.73 5.81 -17.88
CA ARG A 74 -11.32 6.16 -19.18
C ARG A 74 -12.70 6.78 -19.05
N ARG A 75 -13.51 6.35 -18.09
CA ARG A 75 -14.82 6.98 -17.83
C ARG A 75 -14.65 8.41 -17.34
N LEU A 76 -13.81 8.64 -16.34
CA LEU A 76 -13.55 9.97 -15.78
C LEU A 76 -12.93 10.93 -16.81
N GLU A 77 -12.08 10.44 -17.71
CA GLU A 77 -11.52 11.23 -18.81
C GLU A 77 -12.58 11.71 -19.80
N ARG A 78 -13.58 10.87 -20.12
CA ARG A 78 -14.73 11.30 -20.95
C ARG A 78 -15.61 12.33 -20.25
N GLU A 79 -15.60 12.34 -18.92
CA GLU A 79 -16.25 13.36 -18.09
C GLU A 79 -15.38 14.64 -17.95
N GLY A 80 -14.25 14.73 -18.67
CA GLY A 80 -13.36 15.90 -18.68
C GLY A 80 -12.38 15.96 -17.51
N LYS A 81 -12.27 14.90 -16.69
CA LYS A 81 -11.29 14.83 -15.59
C LYS A 81 -9.91 14.38 -16.08
N ARG A 82 -8.89 14.57 -15.23
CA ARG A 82 -7.50 14.16 -15.46
C ARG A 82 -7.02 13.22 -14.33
N PRO A 83 -7.51 11.97 -14.29
CA PRO A 83 -7.21 11.03 -13.21
C PRO A 83 -5.75 10.57 -13.20
N TYR A 84 -5.18 10.43 -12.00
CA TYR A 84 -3.93 9.72 -11.75
C TYR A 84 -4.23 8.40 -11.04
N VAL A 85 -3.80 7.28 -11.61
CA VAL A 85 -4.09 5.95 -11.06
C VAL A 85 -3.05 5.59 -10.01
N VAL A 86 -3.50 5.39 -8.77
CA VAL A 86 -2.69 4.81 -7.70
C VAL A 86 -3.03 3.32 -7.62
N PRO A 87 -2.05 2.40 -7.78
CA PRO A 87 -2.30 0.96 -7.77
C PRO A 87 -2.66 0.47 -6.37
N VAL A 88 -3.09 -0.79 -6.30
CA VAL A 88 -3.44 -1.44 -5.03
C VAL A 88 -2.29 -1.31 -4.03
N GLY A 89 -2.62 -0.80 -2.84
CA GLY A 89 -1.64 -0.60 -1.77
C GLY A 89 -0.64 0.55 -2.00
N GLY A 90 -0.70 1.24 -3.14
CA GLY A 90 0.34 2.18 -3.55
C GLY A 90 1.63 1.48 -4.02
N SER A 91 1.56 0.19 -4.30
CA SER A 91 2.71 -0.63 -4.68
C SER A 91 3.12 -0.36 -6.13
N ASN A 92 4.02 0.60 -6.30
CA ASN A 92 4.73 0.89 -7.53
C ASN A 92 6.11 1.46 -7.19
N ALA A 93 6.94 1.70 -8.21
CA ALA A 93 8.29 2.24 -8.02
C ALA A 93 8.32 3.51 -7.15
N ILE A 94 7.36 4.43 -7.32
CA ILE A 94 7.29 5.67 -6.54
C ILE A 94 6.91 5.40 -5.08
N GLY A 95 5.90 4.56 -4.84
CA GLY A 95 5.45 4.22 -3.49
C GLY A 95 6.49 3.45 -2.68
N THR A 96 7.31 2.63 -3.35
CA THR A 96 8.43 1.90 -2.75
C THR A 96 9.45 2.83 -2.08
N TRP A 97 9.68 4.03 -2.65
CA TRP A 97 10.62 5.01 -2.07
C TRP A 97 10.26 5.42 -0.65
N GLY A 98 8.96 5.49 -0.30
CA GLY A 98 8.56 5.84 1.06
C GLY A 98 9.11 4.87 2.11
N TYR A 99 9.26 3.59 1.76
CA TYR A 99 9.85 2.60 2.66
C TYR A 99 11.38 2.55 2.57
N VAL A 100 11.99 2.91 1.44
CA VAL A 100 13.44 3.14 1.36
C VAL A 100 13.83 4.28 2.30
N ASP A 101 13.08 5.38 2.28
CA ASP A 101 13.29 6.51 3.18
C ASP A 101 13.04 6.13 4.65
N ALA A 102 12.03 5.30 4.93
CA ALA A 102 11.81 4.77 6.27
C ALA A 102 13.01 3.94 6.78
N MET A 103 13.67 3.18 5.89
CA MET A 103 14.89 2.45 6.25
C MET A 103 16.09 3.38 6.49
N ALA A 104 16.21 4.46 5.72
CA ALA A 104 17.20 5.49 5.96
C ALA A 104 16.97 6.21 7.29
N GLU A 105 15.71 6.50 7.63
CA GLU A 105 15.31 7.05 8.93
C GLU A 105 15.71 6.09 10.06
N LEU A 106 15.40 4.80 9.92
CA LEU A 106 15.77 3.77 10.89
C LEU A 106 17.29 3.65 11.06
N ALA A 107 18.05 3.74 9.97
CA ALA A 107 19.51 3.76 10.01
C ALA A 107 20.03 4.98 10.78
N ALA A 108 19.43 6.16 10.58
CA ALA A 108 19.78 7.39 11.29
C ALA A 108 19.45 7.31 12.79
N GLN A 109 18.24 6.85 13.14
CA GLN A 109 17.79 6.68 14.53
C GLN A 109 18.69 5.73 15.32
N THR A 110 19.19 4.69 14.66
CA THR A 110 20.03 3.72 15.33
C THR A 110 21.49 4.20 15.47
N LYS A 111 21.97 5.15 14.65
CA LYS A 111 23.33 5.74 14.78
C LYS A 111 23.62 6.30 16.18
N SER A 112 22.61 6.84 16.87
CA SER A 112 22.77 7.41 18.21
C SER A 112 22.93 6.38 19.33
N ASP A 113 22.60 5.11 19.10
CA ASP A 113 22.59 4.06 20.14
C ASP A 113 23.87 3.20 20.09
N ARG A 114 25.02 3.81 20.41
CA ARG A 114 26.37 3.23 20.23
C ARG A 114 26.77 2.19 21.28
N THR A 115 26.08 2.10 22.40
CA THR A 115 26.52 1.34 23.58
C THR A 115 26.34 -0.18 23.45
N HIS A 116 25.37 -0.65 22.65
CA HIS A 116 25.14 -2.08 22.38
C HIS A 116 25.91 -2.62 21.15
N ARG A 117 26.44 -1.73 20.28
CA ARG A 117 26.86 -2.05 18.91
C ARG A 117 28.24 -2.69 18.76
N GLU A 118 29.16 -2.42 19.68
CA GLU A 118 30.56 -2.82 19.51
C GLU A 118 30.85 -4.22 20.07
N LYS A 119 30.02 -4.73 20.99
CA LYS A 119 30.34 -5.97 21.72
C LYS A 119 30.11 -7.27 20.94
N HIS A 120 29.28 -7.26 19.89
CA HIS A 120 28.87 -8.49 19.20
C HIS A 120 28.99 -8.46 17.67
N GLY A 121 29.49 -7.37 17.08
CA GLY A 121 29.64 -7.27 15.62
C GLY A 121 28.32 -7.27 14.82
N ARG A 122 27.16 -7.26 15.49
CA ARG A 122 25.83 -7.28 14.86
C ARG A 122 25.31 -5.86 14.61
N GLY A 123 24.43 -5.74 13.62
CA GLY A 123 23.67 -4.50 13.37
C GLY A 123 22.70 -4.19 14.51
N PRO A 124 22.02 -3.03 14.46
CA PRO A 124 20.99 -2.68 15.44
C PRO A 124 19.81 -3.67 15.44
N PHE A 125 19.59 -4.36 14.32
CA PHE A 125 18.57 -5.39 14.17
C PHE A 125 19.18 -6.62 13.52
N THR A 126 18.73 -7.80 13.93
CA THR A 126 18.98 -9.06 13.22
C THR A 126 17.89 -9.33 12.20
N ASP A 127 16.66 -8.94 12.50
CA ASP A 127 15.47 -9.29 11.74
C ASP A 127 14.50 -8.10 11.70
N ILE A 128 13.87 -7.89 10.54
CA ILE A 128 12.79 -6.95 10.32
C ILE A 128 11.60 -7.76 9.81
N VAL A 129 10.47 -7.68 10.51
CA VAL A 129 9.29 -8.49 10.22
C VAL A 129 8.13 -7.59 9.85
N LEU A 130 7.41 -7.94 8.78
CA LEU A 130 6.30 -7.14 8.26
C LEU A 130 5.22 -8.02 7.62
N ALA A 131 3.98 -7.51 7.61
CA ALA A 131 2.92 -8.08 6.81
C ALA A 131 3.04 -7.65 5.34
N CYS A 132 2.72 -8.54 4.40
CA CYS A 132 2.75 -8.29 2.97
C CYS A 132 1.38 -8.57 2.34
N GLY A 133 0.72 -7.51 1.86
CA GLY A 133 -0.57 -7.62 1.16
C GLY A 133 -0.56 -7.14 -0.28
N SER A 134 0.45 -6.38 -0.70
CA SER A 134 0.56 -5.90 -2.09
C SER A 134 2.02 -5.73 -2.55
N GLY A 135 3.00 -6.21 -1.78
CA GLY A 135 4.41 -6.20 -2.16
C GLY A 135 5.20 -4.92 -1.88
N GLY A 136 4.64 -3.72 -2.10
CA GLY A 136 5.40 -2.46 -2.09
C GLY A 136 6.20 -2.18 -0.82
N THR A 137 5.63 -2.48 0.35
CA THR A 137 6.35 -2.37 1.64
C THR A 137 7.54 -3.33 1.72
N ALA A 138 7.36 -4.59 1.33
CA ALA A 138 8.42 -5.58 1.34
C ALA A 138 9.55 -5.22 0.38
N ALA A 139 9.20 -4.75 -0.83
CA ALA A 139 10.16 -4.26 -1.82
C ALA A 139 11.02 -3.12 -1.24
N GLY A 140 10.37 -2.10 -0.67
CA GLY A 140 11.08 -0.90 -0.19
C GLY A 140 11.90 -1.15 1.07
N VAL A 141 11.41 -1.98 1.99
CA VAL A 141 12.17 -2.39 3.19
C VAL A 141 13.38 -3.24 2.79
N ALA A 142 13.22 -4.21 1.89
CA ALA A 142 14.33 -5.05 1.44
C ALA A 142 15.40 -4.22 0.72
N LEU A 143 14.99 -3.34 -0.20
CA LEU A 143 15.91 -2.43 -0.91
C LEU A 143 16.59 -1.46 0.06
N GLY A 144 15.83 -0.79 0.94
CA GLY A 144 16.36 0.13 1.94
C GLY A 144 17.34 -0.54 2.92
N ALA A 145 17.05 -1.77 3.35
CA ALA A 145 17.96 -2.56 4.19
C ALA A 145 19.28 -2.87 3.48
N ALA A 146 19.25 -3.13 2.17
CA ALA A 146 20.44 -3.37 1.37
C ALA A 146 21.25 -2.07 1.12
N LEU A 147 20.57 -0.93 0.99
CA LEU A 147 21.17 0.37 0.72
C LEU A 147 21.71 1.10 1.96
N CYS A 148 21.34 0.68 3.18
CA CYS A 148 21.77 1.31 4.44
C CYS A 148 22.80 0.44 5.19
N PRO A 149 24.12 0.69 5.05
CA PRO A 149 25.16 -0.13 5.68
C PRO A 149 25.08 -0.20 7.21
N GLU A 150 24.54 0.84 7.84
CA GLU A 150 24.43 0.97 9.30
C GLU A 150 23.47 -0.04 9.91
N LEU A 151 22.55 -0.58 9.11
CA LEU A 151 21.65 -1.65 9.53
C LEU A 151 22.35 -3.02 9.51
N ARG A 152 23.52 -3.14 8.86
CA ARG A 152 24.30 -4.37 8.70
C ARG A 152 23.50 -5.56 8.17
N LYS A 153 22.69 -5.32 7.13
CA LYS A 153 21.94 -6.33 6.38
C LYS A 153 21.11 -7.26 7.29
N PRO A 154 20.09 -6.73 8.00
CA PRO A 154 19.16 -7.58 8.74
C PRO A 154 18.40 -8.50 7.77
N ASN A 155 17.93 -9.65 8.26
CA ASN A 155 16.98 -10.46 7.51
C ASN A 155 15.65 -9.71 7.42
N VAL A 156 15.02 -9.71 6.24
CA VAL A 156 13.70 -9.11 6.04
C VAL A 156 12.68 -10.22 5.81
N TRP A 157 11.72 -10.33 6.72
CA TRP A 157 10.69 -11.36 6.73
C TRP A 157 9.33 -10.77 6.41
N ALA A 158 8.89 -10.97 5.18
CA ALA A 158 7.57 -10.54 4.71
C ALA A 158 6.57 -11.71 4.83
N TYR A 159 5.55 -11.55 5.67
CA TYR A 159 4.49 -12.54 5.86
C TYR A 159 3.28 -12.18 5.01
N GLY A 160 3.01 -12.99 3.98
CA GLY A 160 1.84 -12.84 3.12
C GLY A 160 0.54 -12.90 3.94
N VAL A 161 -0.29 -11.85 3.82
CA VAL A 161 -1.64 -11.81 4.41
C VAL A 161 -2.74 -12.01 3.35
N CYS A 162 -2.33 -12.15 2.10
CA CYS A 162 -3.11 -12.60 0.96
C CYS A 162 -2.18 -13.29 -0.03
N ASP A 163 -2.74 -13.99 -1.02
CA ASP A 163 -2.00 -14.65 -2.11
C ASP A 163 -0.90 -15.62 -1.62
N SER A 164 -0.08 -16.13 -2.55
CA SER A 164 0.98 -17.10 -2.24
C SER A 164 2.35 -16.44 -2.15
N PRO A 165 3.34 -17.07 -1.48
CA PRO A 165 4.72 -16.60 -1.49
C PRO A 165 5.28 -16.42 -2.90
N GLU A 166 5.00 -17.35 -3.82
CA GLU A 166 5.48 -17.32 -5.21
C GLU A 166 5.01 -16.07 -5.94
N TYR A 167 3.72 -15.72 -5.81
CA TYR A 167 3.17 -14.49 -6.37
C TYR A 167 3.96 -13.26 -5.91
N PHE A 168 4.28 -13.16 -4.62
CA PHE A 168 5.03 -12.01 -4.13
C PHE A 168 6.50 -12.03 -4.53
N TYR A 169 7.14 -13.19 -4.63
CA TYR A 169 8.53 -13.25 -5.11
C TYR A 169 8.64 -12.81 -6.56
N GLU A 170 7.69 -13.19 -7.42
CA GLU A 170 7.62 -12.69 -8.79
C GLU A 170 7.32 -11.19 -8.81
N TYR A 171 6.24 -10.77 -8.14
CA TYR A 171 5.79 -9.37 -8.17
C TYR A 171 6.76 -8.36 -7.54
N VAL A 172 7.50 -8.74 -6.49
CA VAL A 172 8.51 -7.89 -5.84
C VAL A 172 9.87 -8.01 -6.52
N GLY A 173 10.14 -9.14 -7.17
CA GLY A 173 11.41 -9.40 -7.88
C GLY A 173 11.50 -8.72 -9.24
N ASP A 174 10.36 -8.49 -9.90
CA ASP A 174 10.21 -7.75 -11.16
C ASP A 174 10.42 -6.22 -10.99
#